data_AF-A0A938SH73-F1
#
_entry.id   AF-A0A938SH73-F1
#
_cell.length_a   1.000
_cell.length_b   1.000
_cell.length_c   1.000
_cell.angle_alpha   90.00
_cell.angle_beta   90.00
_cell.angle_gamma   90.00
#
_symmetry.space_group_name_H-M   'P 1'
#
loop_
_entity.id
_entity.type
_entity.pdbx_description
1 polymer ?
#
loop_
_entity_poly.entity_id
_entity_poly.type
_entity_poly.pdbx_seq_one_letter_code
_entity_poly.pdbx_strand_id
1 'polypeptide(L)' 'MTYSTYTRIATFAAAASLFLFQIEDNDLWQHLRTGQYILETRQVPHEDVFSFTAEGQPWVNPSWLADVLF' A
#
# COMPACT_ATOMS: atom_id res chain seq x y z
N MET A 1 -34.08 -23.55 8.27
CA MET A 1 -33.90 -22.08 8.23
C MET A 1 -32.69 -21.61 9.05
N THR A 2 -32.39 -22.21 10.20
CA THR A 2 -31.35 -21.72 11.15
C THR A 2 -29.90 -21.79 10.63
N TYR A 3 -29.51 -22.85 9.90
CA TYR A 3 -28.14 -23.02 9.40
C TYR A 3 -27.68 -21.90 8.43
N SER A 4 -28.58 -21.40 7.59
CA SER A 4 -28.30 -20.32 6.62
C SER A 4 -27.98 -18.99 7.32
N THR A 5 -28.61 -18.72 8.46
CA THR A 5 -28.37 -17.50 9.24
C THR A 5 -26.99 -17.51 9.89
N TYR A 6 -26.55 -18.64 10.45
CA TYR A 6 -25.21 -18.75 11.06
C TYR A 6 -24.10 -18.60 10.03
N THR A 7 -24.25 -19.20 8.84
CA THR A 7 -23.28 -19.02 7.76
C THR A 7 -23.15 -17.55 7.36
N ARG A 8 -24.28 -16.83 7.21
CA ARG A 8 -24.27 -15.40 6.88
C ARG A 8 -23.56 -14.54 7.94
N ILE A 9 -23.81 -14.81 9.21
CA ILE A 9 -23.14 -14.13 10.33
C ILE A 9 -21.65 -14.42 10.30
N ALA A 10 -21.26 -15.69 10.10
CA ALA A 10 -19.86 -16.08 10.03
C ALA A 10 -19.13 -15.42 8.85
N THR A 11 -19.73 -15.39 7.66
CA THR A 11 -19.15 -14.73 6.49
C THR A 11 -19.01 -13.22 6.71
N PHE A 12 -20.03 -12.58 7.29
CA PHE A 12 -19.97 -11.16 7.62
C PHE A 12 -18.90 -10.86 8.66
N ALA A 13 -18.81 -11.65 9.73
CA ALA A 13 -17.79 -11.49 10.76
C ALA A 13 -16.37 -11.69 10.20
N ALA A 14 -16.18 -12.69 9.32
CA ALA A 14 -14.90 -12.92 8.65
C ALA A 14 -14.53 -11.72 7.76
N ALA A 15 -15.46 -11.21 6.95
CA ALA A 15 -15.21 -10.02 6.12
C ALA A 15 -14.92 -8.78 6.98
N ALA A 16 -15.69 -8.56 8.05
CA ALA A 16 -15.49 -7.44 8.97
C ALA A 16 -14.10 -7.50 9.65
N SER A 17 -13.61 -8.70 9.97
CA SER A 17 -12.31 -8.88 10.62
C SER A 17 -11.13 -8.39 9.78
N LEU A 18 -11.25 -8.40 8.44
CA LEU A 18 -10.23 -7.84 7.54
C LEU A 18 -10.06 -6.33 7.71
N PHE A 19 -11.10 -5.62 8.18
CA PHE A 19 -11.07 -4.18 8.40
C PHE A 19 -10.65 -3.79 9.83
N LEU A 20 -10.41 -4.77 10.71
CA LEU A 20 -9.97 -4.52 12.08
C LEU A 20 -8.46 -4.37 12.21
N PHE A 21 -7.69 -4.70 11.16
CA PHE A 21 -6.25 -4.54 11.16
C PHE A 21 -5.89 -3.08 10.91
N GLN A 22 -5.08 -2.51 11.81
CA GLN A 22 -4.51 -1.19 11.60
C GLN A 22 -3.37 -1.28 10.58
N ILE A 23 -3.32 -0.29 9.69
CA ILE A 23 -2.15 -0.07 8.85
C ILE A 23 -1.16 0.70 9.72
N GLU A 24 -0.08 0.03 10.13
CA GLU A 24 0.94 0.62 11.01
C GLU A 24 1.93 1.51 10.26
N ASP A 25 2.09 1.27 8.95
CA ASP A 25 3.05 2.00 8.12
C ASP A 25 2.43 3.29 7.57
N ASN A 26 2.96 4.43 8.02
CA ASN A 26 2.55 5.75 7.55
C ASN A 26 2.98 6.03 6.09
N ASP A 27 3.99 5.30 5.61
CA ASP A 27 4.59 5.48 4.28
C ASP A 27 4.02 4.49 3.26
N LEU A 28 2.98 3.71 3.61
CA LEU A 28 2.32 2.77 2.70
C LEU A 28 1.95 3.41 1.34
N TRP A 29 1.40 4.62 1.37
CA TRP A 29 1.03 5.32 0.14
C TRP A 29 2.24 5.70 -0.71
N GLN A 30 3.35 6.03 -0.07
CA GLN A 30 4.60 6.33 -0.75
C GLN A 30 5.16 5.06 -1.40
N HIS A 31 5.16 3.92 -0.70
CA HIS A 31 5.53 2.62 -1.28
C HIS A 31 4.71 2.28 -2.53
N LEU A 32 3.38 2.36 -2.44
CA LEU A 32 2.49 2.10 -3.57
C LEU A 32 2.74 3.05 -4.76
N ARG A 33 2.92 4.35 -4.49
CA ARG A 33 3.19 5.35 -5.53
C ARG A 33 4.57 5.19 -6.15
N THR A 34 5.59 4.87 -5.36
CA THR A 34 6.94 4.57 -5.87
C THR A 34 6.92 3.35 -6.77
N GLY A 35 6.28 2.25 -6.34
CA GLY A 35 6.13 1.04 -7.15
C GLY A 35 5.45 1.31 -8.49
N GLN A 36 4.31 2.02 -8.45
CA GLN A 36 3.59 2.44 -9.65
C GLN A 36 4.47 3.29 -10.58
N TYR A 37 5.16 4.30 -10.03
CA TYR A 37 6.06 5.16 -10.79
C TYR A 37 7.17 4.36 -11.50
N ILE A 38 7.81 3.43 -10.79
CA ILE A 38 8.87 2.58 -11.35
C ILE A 38 8.32 1.69 -12.47
N LEU A 39 7.14 1.08 -12.28
CA LEU A 39 6.52 0.23 -13.29
C LEU A 39 6.15 1.00 -14.57
N GLU A 40 5.66 2.23 -14.43
CA GLU A 40 5.26 3.09 -15.55
C GLU A 40 6.47 3.68 -16.30
N THR A 41 7.45 4.20 -15.57
CA THR A 41 8.62 4.90 -16.15
C THR A 41 9.79 3.97 -16.48
N ARG A 42 9.80 2.77 -15.88
CA ARG A 42 10.93 1.82 -15.84
C ARG A 42 12.21 2.41 -15.25
N GLN A 43 12.08 3.39 -14.36
CA GLN A 43 13.19 4.08 -13.74
C GLN A 43 13.00 4.15 -12.24
N VAL A 44 14.09 3.95 -11.50
CA VAL A 44 14.13 4.20 -10.06
C VAL A 44 14.31 5.70 -9.84
N PRO A 45 13.47 6.37 -9.03
CA PRO A 45 13.62 7.79 -8.78
C PRO A 45 14.94 8.08 -8.04
N HIS A 46 15.68 9.07 -8.54
CA HIS A 46 16.92 9.58 -7.93
C HIS A 46 16.74 10.96 -7.27
N GLU A 47 15.51 11.48 -7.32
CA GLU A 47 15.09 12.72 -6.73
C GLU A 47 13.71 12.52 -6.08
N ASP A 48 13.36 13.40 -5.14
CA ASP A 48 12.07 13.38 -4.50
C ASP A 48 10.99 13.92 -5.45
N VAL A 49 10.13 13.03 -5.92
CA VAL A 49 9.06 13.32 -6.89
C VAL A 49 7.67 13.43 -6.25
N PHE A 50 7.55 13.25 -4.93
CA PHE A 50 6.26 13.19 -4.23
C PHE A 50 6.12 14.24 -3.13
N SER A 51 7.22 14.71 -2.54
CA SER A 51 7.19 15.72 -1.49
C SER A 51 6.81 17.10 -2.02
N PHE A 52 5.84 17.73 -1.37
CA PHE A 52 5.40 19.08 -1.71
C PHE A 52 6.48 20.16 -1.50
N THR A 53 7.31 20.04 -0.46
CA THR A 53 8.31 21.07 -0.10
C THR A 53 9.74 20.74 -0.55
N ALA A 54 9.97 19.52 -1.03
CA ALA A 54 11.31 19.02 -1.35
C ALA A 54 11.40 18.42 -2.77
N GLU A 55 10.44 18.74 -3.64
CA GLU A 55 10.41 18.27 -5.03
C GLU A 55 11.76 18.54 -5.74
N GLY A 56 12.30 17.53 -6.42
CA GLY A 56 13.55 17.59 -7.16
C GLY A 56 14.83 17.56 -6.29
N GLN A 57 14.71 17.43 -4.97
CA GLN A 57 15.90 17.23 -4.12
C GLN A 57 16.48 15.81 -4.30
N PRO A 58 17.81 15.64 -4.31
CA PRO A 58 18.42 14.31 -4.42
C PRO A 58 17.94 13.37 -3.31
N TRP A 59 17.38 12.23 -3.70
CA TRP A 59 16.85 11.23 -2.78
C TRP A 59 16.85 9.85 -3.44
N VAL A 60 17.07 8.81 -2.64
CA VAL A 60 16.97 7.43 -3.10
C VAL A 60 16.09 6.68 -2.12
N ASN A 61 15.02 6.05 -2.62
CA ASN A 61 14.19 5.16 -1.82
C ASN A 61 14.95 3.86 -1.53
N PRO A 62 15.33 3.53 -0.28
CA PRO A 62 16.02 2.28 0.04
C PRO A 62 15.15 1.04 -0.22
N SER A 63 13.82 1.21 -0.19
CA SER A 63 12.82 0.16 -0.36
C SER A 63 12.33 0.01 -1.80
N TRP A 64 12.91 0.73 -2.78
CA TRP A 64 12.40 0.77 -4.16
C TRP A 64 12.13 -0.61 -4.79
N LEU A 65 12.95 -1.61 -4.48
CA LEU A 65 12.76 -2.97 -5.00
C LEU A 65 11.58 -3.67 -4.33
N ALA A 66 11.39 -3.46 -3.03
CA ALA A 66 10.25 -3.99 -2.31
C ALA A 66 8.95 -3.38 -2.83
N ASP A 67 8.94 -2.07 -3.09
CA ASP A 67 7.80 -1.32 -3.63
C ASP A 67 7.31 -1.84 -4.99
N VAL A 68 8.18 -2.52 -5.73
CA VAL A 68 7.85 -3.16 -7.02
C VAL A 68 7.36 -4.60 -6.84
N LEU A 69 7.80 -5.29 -5.80
CA LEU A 69 7.61 -6.74 -5.63
C LEU A 69 6.50 -7.13 -4.65
N PHE A 70 6.18 -6.28 -3.67
CA PHE A 70 5.27 -6.56 -2.56
C PHE A 70 4.16 -5.51 -2.48
#